data_AF-A0A2A6CVW2-F1
#
_entry.id   AF-A0A2A6CVW2-F1
#
_cell.length_a   1.000
_cell.length_b   1.000
_cell.length_c   1.000
_cell.angle_alpha   90.00
_cell.angle_beta   90.00
_cell.angle_gamma   90.00
#
_symmetry.space_group_name_H-M   'P 1'
#
loop_
_entity.id
_entity.type
_entity.pdbx_description
1 polymer ?
#
loop_
_entity_poly.entity_id
_entity_poly.type
_entity_poly.pdbx_seq_one_letter_code
_entity_poly.pdbx_strand_id
1 'polypeptide(L)'
;MVNDRRKRSYFSGLVADLTNEFAAEKSHSSIVQDFADVPSTSSFSTQPDTVTLSNGVRMPLLGLGTTHSGGYYHDAVLHALRHSGYRMIDTARRYGLWSTDYGAGVEQAFTKQCAKLQIGYLDLYMLHFPDVPDWLGKPRQVREDTWRRMELLYDAGKCRSIGVSNFDVADLDELEDYASILPHVNQCEYHALYDPTELREYCTEQGVLFTGYCPLAKGRALNNETIQQIARKHARTPAQICLRWSIENGIPVIPKSKDIARIEENAQIFDFSLSPEDHEIISSLNSPSNKVLKHEDLSTKWNLPDGYKLAGRVFGVPTGAPIDTQQINKPPTYRIQKLQSITISPAMKYKGF
;
A
#
# COMPACT_ATOMS: atom_id res chain seq x y z
N MET A 1 36.82 7.41 -4.09
CA MET A 1 37.13 6.57 -5.27
C MET A 1 37.26 5.06 -4.99
N VAL A 2 37.44 4.59 -3.74
CA VAL A 2 37.53 3.13 -3.45
C VAL A 2 36.15 2.48 -3.20
N ASN A 3 35.15 3.24 -2.74
CA ASN A 3 33.77 2.75 -2.51
C ASN A 3 32.98 2.45 -3.80
N ASP A 4 33.31 3.09 -4.92
CA ASP A 4 32.55 2.97 -6.18
C ASP A 4 32.84 1.65 -6.93
N ARG A 5 34.07 1.14 -6.83
CA ARG A 5 34.46 -0.13 -7.47
C ARG A 5 33.92 -1.38 -6.76
N ARG A 6 33.82 -1.36 -5.42
CA ARG A 6 33.21 -2.48 -4.66
C ARG A 6 31.70 -2.54 -4.86
N LYS A 7 31.04 -1.38 -4.92
CA LYS A 7 29.63 -1.25 -5.28
C LYS A 7 29.35 -1.92 -6.63
N ARG A 8 30.04 -1.52 -7.71
CA ARG A 8 29.85 -2.10 -9.05
C ARG A 8 30.05 -3.62 -9.13
N SER A 9 31.02 -4.17 -8.41
CA SER A 9 31.33 -5.61 -8.43
C SER A 9 30.29 -6.49 -7.71
N TYR A 10 29.65 -5.98 -6.66
CA TYR A 10 28.54 -6.68 -6.00
C TYR A 10 27.26 -6.58 -6.86
N PHE A 11 27.04 -5.41 -7.49
CA PHE A 11 25.90 -5.17 -8.37
C PHE A 11 25.92 -6.00 -9.65
N SER A 12 27.08 -6.25 -10.26
CA SER A 12 27.16 -7.12 -11.45
C SER A 12 26.79 -8.58 -11.18
N GLY A 13 27.03 -9.06 -9.95
CA GLY A 13 26.68 -10.43 -9.55
C GLY A 13 25.17 -10.62 -9.37
N LEU A 14 24.53 -9.71 -8.64
CA LEU A 14 23.08 -9.79 -8.37
C LEU A 14 22.23 -9.61 -9.64
N VAL A 15 22.64 -8.71 -10.54
CA VAL A 15 21.97 -8.53 -11.84
C VAL A 15 22.07 -9.80 -12.69
N ALA A 16 23.23 -10.46 -12.70
CA ALA A 16 23.43 -11.71 -13.45
C ALA A 16 22.57 -12.86 -12.91
N ASP A 17 22.47 -13.01 -11.59
CA ASP A 17 21.65 -14.04 -10.95
C ASP A 17 20.15 -13.81 -11.22
N LEU A 18 19.67 -12.56 -11.13
CA LEU A 18 18.28 -12.20 -11.46
C LEU A 18 17.97 -12.46 -12.94
N THR A 19 18.86 -12.07 -13.86
CA THR A 19 18.64 -12.35 -15.29
C THR A 19 18.56 -13.84 -15.62
N ASN A 20 19.26 -14.70 -14.87
CA ASN A 20 19.26 -16.15 -15.06
C ASN A 20 18.00 -16.82 -14.49
N GLU A 21 17.45 -16.35 -13.36
CA GLU A 21 16.17 -16.85 -12.83
C GLU A 21 14.98 -16.50 -13.74
N PHE A 22 15.01 -15.33 -14.41
CA PHE A 22 13.89 -14.87 -15.25
C PHE A 22 13.98 -15.29 -16.73
N ALA A 23 15.10 -15.83 -17.20
CA ALA A 23 15.24 -16.32 -18.58
C ALA A 23 14.42 -17.60 -18.86
N ALA A 24 13.84 -18.24 -17.83
CA ALA A 24 13.09 -19.49 -17.94
C ALA A 24 11.61 -19.34 -18.35
N GLU A 25 11.04 -18.14 -18.40
CA GLU A 25 9.62 -17.93 -18.73
C GLU A 25 9.44 -17.14 -20.04
N LYS A 26 9.63 -17.82 -21.17
CA LYS A 26 9.14 -17.36 -22.48
C LYS A 26 8.24 -18.41 -23.12
N SER A 27 7.02 -18.49 -22.63
CA SER A 27 5.85 -18.70 -23.50
C SER A 27 4.60 -18.43 -22.66
N HIS A 28 3.73 -17.53 -23.13
CA HIS A 28 2.26 -17.60 -23.06
C HIS A 28 1.70 -16.22 -23.45
N SER A 29 1.57 -16.02 -24.75
CA SER A 29 0.80 -14.95 -25.35
C SER A 29 -0.64 -15.42 -25.56
N SER A 30 -1.62 -14.88 -24.81
CA SER A 30 -3.03 -14.85 -25.27
C SER A 30 -3.99 -13.93 -24.49
N ILE A 31 -3.54 -12.88 -23.79
CA ILE A 31 -4.46 -11.96 -23.07
C ILE A 31 -4.40 -10.51 -23.60
N VAL A 32 -3.55 -10.22 -24.59
CA VAL A 32 -3.28 -8.82 -25.04
C VAL A 32 -4.26 -8.31 -26.12
N GLN A 33 -5.19 -9.12 -26.63
CA GLN A 33 -6.00 -8.74 -27.80
C GLN A 33 -7.35 -8.05 -27.54
N ASP A 34 -7.83 -7.93 -26.29
CA ASP A 34 -9.17 -7.36 -26.03
C ASP A 34 -9.17 -5.93 -25.49
N PHE A 35 -8.04 -5.21 -25.52
CA PHE A 35 -7.91 -3.86 -24.93
C PHE A 35 -8.01 -2.69 -25.94
N ALA A 36 -8.26 -2.97 -27.23
CA ALA A 36 -8.09 -1.95 -28.28
C ALA A 36 -9.34 -1.14 -28.64
N ASP A 37 -10.56 -1.56 -28.28
CA ASP A 37 -11.77 -0.93 -28.82
C ASP A 37 -12.74 -0.45 -27.73
N VAL A 38 -12.55 0.78 -27.24
CA VAL A 38 -13.59 1.54 -26.53
C VAL A 38 -13.64 2.97 -27.11
N PRO A 39 -14.79 3.42 -27.65
CA PRO A 39 -14.89 4.74 -28.26
C PRO A 39 -14.73 5.86 -27.24
N SER A 40 -13.91 6.86 -27.57
CA SER A 40 -13.81 8.12 -26.83
C SER A 40 -14.98 9.04 -27.19
N THR A 41 -16.00 9.11 -26.35
CA THR A 41 -17.02 10.17 -26.46
C THR A 41 -17.48 10.66 -25.09
N SER A 42 -16.96 11.81 -24.64
CA SER A 42 -17.77 13.00 -24.35
C SER A 42 -16.87 14.14 -23.89
N SER A 43 -17.09 15.32 -24.47
CA SER A 43 -16.56 16.59 -24.01
C SER A 43 -17.25 16.98 -22.70
N PHE A 44 -16.50 17.24 -21.63
CA PHE A 44 -16.58 18.39 -20.71
C PHE A 44 -15.82 18.09 -19.40
N SER A 45 -14.56 18.55 -19.36
CA SER A 45 -13.72 18.90 -18.19
C SER A 45 -12.44 19.51 -18.76
N THR A 46 -12.03 20.71 -18.34
CA THR A 46 -10.72 21.26 -18.70
C THR A 46 -9.59 20.70 -17.83
N GLN A 47 -9.92 19.93 -16.79
CA GLN A 47 -8.95 19.26 -15.94
C GLN A 47 -8.59 17.89 -16.53
N PRO A 48 -7.29 17.55 -16.61
CA PRO A 48 -6.86 16.26 -17.10
C PRO A 48 -7.36 15.15 -16.15
N ASP A 49 -7.72 14.01 -16.72
CA ASP A 49 -8.10 12.79 -15.99
C ASP A 49 -6.86 12.01 -15.48
N THR A 50 -5.67 12.53 -15.76
CA THR A 50 -4.37 11.94 -15.41
C THR A 50 -3.42 12.99 -14.86
N VAL A 51 -2.47 12.53 -14.06
CA VAL A 51 -1.29 13.28 -13.59
C VAL A 51 -0.02 12.61 -14.14
N THR A 52 1.03 13.39 -14.37
CA THR A 52 2.30 12.86 -14.88
C THR A 52 3.29 12.70 -13.73
N LEU A 53 3.81 11.48 -13.57
CA LEU A 53 4.86 11.17 -12.60
C LEU A 53 6.20 11.77 -13.04
N SER A 54 7.16 11.87 -12.11
CA SER A 54 8.50 12.40 -12.38
C SER A 54 9.27 11.68 -13.50
N ASN A 55 8.91 10.43 -13.81
CA ASN A 55 9.46 9.65 -14.92
C ASN A 55 8.64 9.71 -16.23
N GLY A 56 7.64 10.59 -16.30
CA GLY A 56 6.79 10.78 -17.49
C GLY A 56 5.63 9.79 -17.64
N VAL A 57 5.49 8.81 -16.75
CA VAL A 57 4.33 7.90 -16.74
C VAL A 57 3.07 8.69 -16.37
N ARG A 58 1.98 8.48 -17.11
CA ARG A 58 0.68 9.07 -16.79
C ARG A 58 -0.12 8.16 -15.87
N MET A 59 -0.54 8.67 -14.72
CA MET A 59 -1.35 7.98 -13.72
C MET A 59 -2.77 8.58 -13.68
N PRO A 60 -3.84 7.78 -13.77
CA PRO A 60 -5.21 8.29 -13.61
C PRO A 60 -5.44 8.95 -12.24
N LEU A 61 -6.21 10.04 -12.22
CA LEU A 61 -6.61 10.71 -10.97
C LEU A 61 -7.64 9.90 -10.16
N LEU A 62 -8.36 8.99 -10.80
CA LEU A 62 -9.34 8.12 -10.16
C LEU A 62 -8.99 6.65 -10.37
N GLY A 63 -8.92 5.90 -9.27
CA GLY A 63 -8.73 4.45 -9.28
C GLY A 63 -9.71 3.72 -8.38
N LEU A 64 -9.82 2.41 -8.54
CA LEU A 64 -10.64 1.56 -7.68
C LEU A 64 -9.76 0.89 -6.64
N GLY A 65 -9.93 1.24 -5.37
CA GLY A 65 -9.27 0.53 -4.26
C GLY A 65 -9.96 -0.79 -3.95
N THR A 66 -9.22 -1.89 -3.79
CA THR A 66 -9.83 -3.22 -3.56
C THR A 66 -9.84 -3.68 -2.10
N THR A 67 -9.25 -2.93 -1.16
CA THR A 67 -9.01 -3.40 0.22
C THR A 67 -10.31 -3.83 0.95
N HIS A 68 -10.47 -5.14 1.19
CA HIS A 68 -11.58 -5.70 1.97
C HIS A 68 -11.18 -6.98 2.74
N SER A 69 -12.05 -7.42 3.65
CA SER A 69 -11.97 -8.75 4.27
C SER A 69 -12.32 -9.82 3.24
N GLY A 70 -11.29 -10.38 2.59
CA GLY A 70 -11.42 -11.45 1.59
C GLY A 70 -10.61 -11.26 0.29
N GLY A 71 -9.99 -10.10 0.05
CA GLY A 71 -9.25 -9.81 -1.21
C GLY A 71 -9.87 -8.71 -2.07
N TYR A 72 -10.33 -9.05 -3.28
CA TYR A 72 -10.99 -8.15 -4.26
C TYR A 72 -12.36 -8.73 -4.68
N TYR A 73 -13.23 -7.94 -5.31
CA TYR A 73 -14.51 -8.41 -5.89
C TYR A 73 -14.37 -8.42 -7.41
N HIS A 74 -14.36 -9.61 -8.01
CA HIS A 74 -14.08 -9.77 -9.45
C HIS A 74 -15.05 -8.97 -10.33
N ASP A 75 -16.35 -9.15 -10.11
CA ASP A 75 -17.38 -8.46 -10.89
C ASP A 75 -17.32 -6.93 -10.73
N ALA A 76 -16.99 -6.44 -9.53
CA ALA A 76 -16.82 -5.02 -9.29
C ALA A 76 -15.63 -4.43 -10.06
N VAL A 77 -14.50 -5.14 -10.11
CA VAL A 77 -13.33 -4.73 -10.89
C VAL A 77 -13.65 -4.75 -12.39
N LEU A 78 -14.27 -5.83 -12.88
CA LEU A 78 -14.67 -5.93 -14.29
C LEU A 78 -15.64 -4.80 -14.68
N HIS A 79 -16.62 -4.52 -13.82
CA HIS A 79 -17.59 -3.46 -14.08
C HIS A 79 -16.93 -2.09 -14.12
N ALA A 80 -16.07 -1.79 -13.15
CA ALA A 80 -15.34 -0.53 -13.10
C ALA A 80 -14.55 -0.28 -14.40
N LEU A 81 -13.85 -1.32 -14.89
CA LEU A 81 -13.02 -1.24 -16.11
C LEU A 81 -13.87 -1.13 -17.39
N ARG A 82 -14.92 -1.96 -17.51
CA ARG A 82 -15.71 -2.10 -18.74
C ARG A 82 -16.82 -1.06 -18.89
N HIS A 83 -17.39 -0.60 -17.79
CA HIS A 83 -18.64 0.17 -17.80
C HIS A 83 -18.52 1.53 -17.09
N SER A 84 -17.57 1.71 -16.19
CA SER A 84 -17.42 2.96 -15.41
C SER A 84 -16.16 3.76 -15.74
N GLY A 85 -15.43 3.41 -16.80
CA GLY A 85 -14.30 4.20 -17.30
C GLY A 85 -13.02 4.14 -16.47
N TYR A 86 -12.95 3.32 -15.42
CA TYR A 86 -11.74 3.20 -14.60
C TYR A 86 -10.58 2.64 -15.42
N ARG A 87 -9.37 3.17 -15.18
CA ARG A 87 -8.10 2.70 -15.77
C ARG A 87 -7.02 2.43 -14.74
N MET A 88 -7.33 2.59 -13.45
CA MET A 88 -6.43 2.31 -12.34
C MET A 88 -7.14 1.42 -11.32
N ILE A 89 -6.49 0.31 -10.95
CA ILE A 89 -6.92 -0.60 -9.88
C ILE A 89 -5.82 -0.64 -8.83
N ASP A 90 -6.15 -0.24 -7.61
CA ASP A 90 -5.22 -0.27 -6.47
C ASP A 90 -5.49 -1.49 -5.59
N THR A 91 -4.44 -2.28 -5.36
CA THR A 91 -4.54 -3.50 -4.57
C THR A 91 -3.29 -3.76 -3.75
N ALA A 92 -3.47 -4.21 -2.51
CA ALA A 92 -2.36 -4.53 -1.62
C ALA A 92 -2.68 -5.63 -0.60
N ARG A 93 -3.93 -5.77 -0.15
CA ARG A 93 -4.20 -6.65 1.00
C ARG A 93 -3.84 -8.13 0.80
N ARG A 94 -3.88 -8.61 -0.45
CA ARG A 94 -3.47 -9.97 -0.84
C ARG A 94 -2.15 -10.00 -1.63
N TYR A 95 -1.67 -8.83 -2.02
CA TYR A 95 -0.70 -8.61 -3.09
C TYR A 95 0.24 -7.42 -2.81
N GLY A 96 0.41 -6.97 -1.58
CA GLY A 96 1.30 -5.87 -1.24
C GLY A 96 2.70 -6.40 -0.95
N LEU A 97 3.72 -5.55 -1.09
CA LEU A 97 5.01 -5.78 -0.46
C LEU A 97 4.86 -5.44 1.02
N TRP A 98 4.53 -6.44 1.84
CA TRP A 98 4.35 -6.24 3.27
C TRP A 98 5.69 -6.18 3.99
N SER A 99 5.70 -5.59 5.18
CA SER A 99 6.92 -5.47 5.99
C SER A 99 7.58 -6.81 6.33
N THR A 100 6.85 -7.92 6.24
CA THR A 100 7.38 -9.29 6.37
C THR A 100 8.16 -9.79 5.14
N ASP A 101 7.96 -9.16 3.98
CA ASP A 101 8.55 -9.53 2.69
C ASP A 101 9.76 -8.62 2.33
N TYR A 102 10.18 -7.73 3.24
CA TYR A 102 11.25 -6.76 2.97
C TYR A 102 12.64 -7.41 2.86
N GLY A 103 13.56 -6.67 2.27
CA GLY A 103 14.90 -7.13 1.91
C GLY A 103 14.83 -8.26 0.89
N ALA A 104 15.42 -9.41 1.21
CA ALA A 104 15.50 -10.56 0.30
C ALA A 104 14.15 -11.14 -0.19
N GLY A 105 13.01 -10.75 0.40
CA GLY A 105 11.69 -11.22 -0.01
C GLY A 105 11.06 -10.46 -1.18
N VAL A 106 11.63 -9.33 -1.61
CA VAL A 106 11.01 -8.40 -2.58
C VAL A 106 10.67 -9.08 -3.90
N GLU A 107 11.63 -9.79 -4.51
CA GLU A 107 11.45 -10.43 -5.81
C GLU A 107 10.47 -11.61 -5.75
N GLN A 108 10.48 -12.35 -4.65
CA GLN A 108 9.50 -13.42 -4.41
C GLN A 108 8.09 -12.86 -4.23
N ALA A 109 7.95 -11.76 -3.49
CA ALA A 109 6.68 -11.07 -3.32
C ALA A 109 6.17 -10.55 -4.67
N PHE A 110 7.00 -9.86 -5.45
CA PHE A 110 6.66 -9.39 -6.80
C PHE A 110 6.20 -10.53 -7.71
N THR A 111 6.96 -11.62 -7.79
CA THR A 111 6.65 -12.78 -8.64
C THR A 111 5.31 -13.42 -8.24
N LYS A 112 5.09 -13.59 -6.93
CA LYS A 112 3.84 -14.12 -6.39
C LYS A 112 2.64 -13.22 -6.68
N GLN A 113 2.83 -11.90 -6.71
CA GLN A 113 1.78 -10.95 -7.07
C GLN A 113 1.43 -11.05 -8.55
N CYS A 114 2.43 -10.99 -9.42
CA CYS A 114 2.28 -11.14 -10.86
C CYS A 114 1.57 -12.45 -11.23
N ALA A 115 1.97 -13.58 -10.63
CA ALA A 115 1.33 -14.87 -10.84
C ALA A 115 -0.16 -14.88 -10.43
N LYS A 116 -0.51 -14.26 -9.29
CA LYS A 116 -1.91 -14.21 -8.82
C LYS A 116 -2.78 -13.25 -9.64
N LEU A 117 -2.18 -12.18 -10.14
CA LEU A 117 -2.85 -11.19 -11.01
C LEU A 117 -2.87 -11.63 -12.48
N GLN A 118 -2.08 -12.65 -12.84
CA GLN A 118 -1.91 -13.15 -14.20
C GLN A 118 -1.37 -12.06 -15.15
N ILE A 119 -0.40 -11.29 -14.68
CA ILE A 119 0.27 -10.20 -15.42
C ILE A 119 1.79 -10.38 -15.32
N GLY A 120 2.53 -9.79 -16.28
CA GLY A 120 4.01 -9.87 -16.32
C GLY A 120 4.73 -8.62 -15.80
N TYR A 121 4.01 -7.56 -15.47
CA TYR A 121 4.55 -6.29 -14.99
C TYR A 121 3.54 -5.57 -14.08
N LEU A 122 4.00 -4.61 -13.30
CA LEU A 122 3.16 -3.68 -12.53
C LEU A 122 3.39 -2.23 -13.02
N ASP A 123 2.33 -1.45 -13.15
CA ASP A 123 2.47 -0.01 -13.47
C ASP A 123 3.11 0.75 -12.29
N LEU A 124 2.76 0.39 -11.06
CA LEU A 124 3.32 0.94 -9.84
C LEU A 124 3.50 -0.16 -8.79
N TYR A 125 4.71 -0.29 -8.24
CA TYR A 125 5.00 -1.20 -7.14
C TYR A 125 5.48 -0.43 -5.90
N MET A 126 4.86 -0.68 -4.74
CA MET A 126 5.07 0.15 -3.55
C MET A 126 5.47 -0.66 -2.32
N LEU A 127 6.41 -0.09 -1.56
CA LEU A 127 6.72 -0.48 -0.20
C LEU A 127 5.59 0.03 0.71
N HIS A 128 4.92 -0.87 1.44
CA HIS A 128 3.61 -0.57 2.04
C HIS A 128 3.67 0.25 3.34
N PHE A 129 4.70 0.06 4.17
CA PHE A 129 4.92 0.79 5.43
C PHE A 129 6.42 0.99 5.70
N PRO A 130 6.86 2.11 6.30
CA PRO A 130 8.28 2.32 6.64
C PRO A 130 8.78 1.35 7.72
N ASP A 131 7.86 0.79 8.50
CA ASP A 131 8.14 -0.14 9.57
C ASP A 131 8.81 -1.44 9.11
N VAL A 132 9.81 -1.86 9.88
CA VAL A 132 10.53 -3.12 9.67
C VAL A 132 10.41 -3.97 10.94
N PRO A 133 9.96 -5.23 10.83
CA PRO A 133 9.98 -6.16 11.95
C PRO A 133 11.39 -6.39 12.49
N ASP A 134 11.53 -6.37 13.82
CA ASP A 134 12.82 -6.51 14.50
C ASP A 134 13.62 -7.76 14.07
N TRP A 135 12.93 -8.85 13.72
CA TRP A 135 13.56 -10.10 13.30
C TRP A 135 14.14 -10.08 11.88
N LEU A 136 13.81 -9.09 11.05
CA LEU A 136 14.44 -8.92 9.73
C LEU A 136 15.79 -8.20 9.81
N GLY A 137 16.09 -7.54 10.94
CA GLY A 137 17.36 -6.87 11.18
C GLY A 137 17.19 -5.37 11.44
N LYS A 138 18.24 -4.61 11.19
CA LYS A 138 18.25 -3.17 11.46
C LYS A 138 17.33 -2.44 10.47
N PRO A 139 16.33 -1.66 10.92
CA PRO A 139 15.33 -1.06 10.04
C PRO A 139 15.89 -0.31 8.83
N ARG A 140 16.83 0.62 9.05
CA ARG A 140 17.47 1.38 7.95
C ARG A 140 18.14 0.47 6.91
N GLN A 141 18.85 -0.57 7.36
CA GLN A 141 19.55 -1.49 6.44
C GLN A 141 18.56 -2.33 5.62
N VAL A 142 17.46 -2.76 6.25
CA VAL A 142 16.42 -3.52 5.57
C VAL A 142 15.67 -2.64 4.56
N ARG A 143 15.33 -1.40 4.92
CA ARG A 143 14.74 -0.43 3.98
C ARG A 143 15.64 -0.13 2.80
N GLU A 144 16.94 0.10 3.04
CA GLU A 144 17.94 0.31 2.00
C GLU A 144 18.02 -0.89 1.03
N ASP A 145 18.11 -2.13 1.55
CA ASP A 145 18.10 -3.34 0.70
C ASP A 145 16.77 -3.50 -0.06
N THR A 146 15.65 -3.22 0.59
CA THR A 146 14.31 -3.30 -0.01
C THR A 146 14.18 -2.33 -1.17
N TRP A 147 14.52 -1.05 -0.96
CA TRP A 147 14.47 -0.04 -2.00
C TRP A 147 15.39 -0.40 -3.16
N ARG A 148 16.61 -0.85 -2.85
CA ARG A 148 17.57 -1.26 -3.88
C ARG A 148 17.03 -2.38 -4.77
N ARG A 149 16.34 -3.37 -4.20
CA ARG A 149 15.70 -4.46 -4.97
C ARG A 149 14.54 -3.96 -5.82
N MET A 150 13.76 -3.01 -5.31
CA MET A 150 12.71 -2.35 -6.10
C MET A 150 13.29 -1.56 -7.28
N GLU A 151 14.42 -0.87 -7.11
CA GLU A 151 15.14 -0.20 -8.21
C GLU A 151 15.59 -1.19 -9.28
N LEU A 152 16.05 -2.38 -8.90
CA LEU A 152 16.42 -3.43 -9.86
C LEU A 152 15.23 -3.96 -10.65
N LEU A 153 14.06 -4.12 -10.01
CA LEU A 153 12.82 -4.48 -10.71
C LEU A 153 12.38 -3.38 -11.70
N TYR A 154 12.54 -2.11 -11.31
CA TYR A 154 12.28 -0.97 -12.18
C TYR A 154 13.22 -0.93 -13.38
N ASP A 155 14.54 -1.04 -13.16
CA ASP A 155 15.56 -1.04 -14.21
C ASP A 155 15.39 -2.22 -15.19
N ALA A 156 14.95 -3.37 -14.68
CA ALA A 156 14.61 -4.55 -15.49
C ALA A 156 13.28 -4.42 -16.27
N GLY A 157 12.56 -3.29 -16.13
CA GLY A 157 11.27 -3.04 -16.79
C GLY A 157 10.11 -3.88 -16.24
N LYS A 158 10.25 -4.47 -15.05
CA LYS A 158 9.20 -5.24 -14.38
C LYS A 158 8.17 -4.35 -13.70
N CYS A 159 8.58 -3.14 -13.32
CA CYS A 159 7.72 -2.09 -12.80
C CYS A 159 7.88 -0.83 -13.67
N ARG A 160 6.79 -0.17 -14.08
CA ARG A 160 6.89 1.12 -14.79
C ARG A 160 7.21 2.28 -13.87
N SER A 161 6.85 2.16 -12.60
CA SER A 161 7.16 3.08 -11.52
C SER A 161 7.29 2.31 -10.20
N ILE A 162 8.07 2.86 -9.28
CA ILE A 162 8.18 2.40 -7.89
C ILE A 162 7.85 3.53 -6.93
N GLY A 163 7.28 3.20 -5.78
CA GLY A 163 6.86 4.18 -4.78
C GLY A 163 6.84 3.63 -3.36
N VAL A 164 6.33 4.43 -2.45
CA VAL A 164 6.18 4.11 -1.03
C VAL A 164 4.75 4.42 -0.58
N SER A 165 4.37 3.90 0.59
CA SER A 165 3.09 4.20 1.21
C SER A 165 3.28 4.39 2.71
N ASN A 166 2.56 5.35 3.28
CA ASN A 166 2.59 5.69 4.70
C ASN A 166 3.94 6.22 5.20
N PHE A 167 4.77 6.78 4.30
CA PHE A 167 6.04 7.41 4.68
C PHE A 167 5.78 8.84 5.12
N ASP A 168 6.37 9.24 6.25
CA ASP A 168 6.42 10.64 6.67
C ASP A 168 7.65 11.36 6.10
N VAL A 169 7.85 12.62 6.47
CA VAL A 169 8.98 13.44 5.99
C VAL A 169 10.32 12.84 6.40
N ALA A 170 10.44 12.32 7.63
CA ALA A 170 11.68 11.74 8.12
C ALA A 170 12.01 10.41 7.41
N ASP A 171 10.99 9.61 7.08
CA ASP A 171 11.17 8.38 6.30
C ASP A 171 11.64 8.66 4.87
N LEU A 172 11.10 9.71 4.23
CA LEU A 172 11.50 10.14 2.89
C LEU A 172 12.91 10.75 2.89
N ASP A 173 13.23 11.60 3.87
CA ASP A 173 14.59 12.12 4.09
C ASP A 173 15.61 10.98 4.27
N GLU A 174 15.29 9.95 5.08
CA GLU A 174 16.17 8.79 5.23
C GLU A 174 16.36 8.03 3.92
N LEU A 175 15.30 7.91 3.11
CA LEU A 175 15.34 7.21 1.83
C LEU A 175 16.22 7.93 0.81
N GLU A 176 16.22 9.27 0.80
CA GLU A 176 17.06 10.09 -0.07
C GLU A 176 18.57 9.79 0.10
N ASP A 177 19.02 9.43 1.31
CA ASP A 177 20.42 9.10 1.58
C ASP A 177 20.99 7.96 0.70
N TYR A 178 20.14 7.01 0.30
CA TYR A 178 20.57 5.78 -0.37
C TYR A 178 19.86 5.50 -1.70
N ALA A 179 18.79 6.22 -2.02
CA ALA A 179 18.06 6.06 -3.25
C ALA A 179 18.88 6.53 -4.47
N SER A 180 18.93 5.68 -5.50
CA SER A 180 19.38 6.07 -6.84
C SER A 180 18.28 6.82 -7.60
N ILE A 181 17.02 6.46 -7.33
CA ILE A 181 15.82 7.17 -7.79
C ILE A 181 14.88 7.38 -6.61
N LEU A 182 14.36 8.61 -6.46
CA LEU A 182 13.32 8.89 -5.48
C LEU A 182 12.00 8.17 -5.85
N PRO A 183 11.12 7.89 -4.87
CA PRO A 183 9.82 7.30 -5.15
C PRO A 183 9.03 8.18 -6.10
N HIS A 184 8.38 7.57 -7.09
CA HIS A 184 7.50 8.32 -7.99
C HIS A 184 6.19 8.71 -7.29
N VAL A 185 5.80 7.94 -6.27
CA VAL A 185 4.54 8.09 -5.53
C VAL A 185 4.78 7.85 -4.03
N ASN A 186 4.16 8.67 -3.18
CA ASN A 186 3.90 8.36 -1.77
C ASN A 186 2.38 8.27 -1.54
N GLN A 187 1.86 7.07 -1.25
CA GLN A 187 0.44 6.85 -1.01
C GLN A 187 0.11 6.91 0.49
N CYS A 188 -0.67 7.89 0.91
CA CYS A 188 -0.99 8.15 2.32
C CYS A 188 -2.49 8.41 2.52
N GLU A 189 -2.91 8.44 3.79
CA GLU A 189 -4.29 8.82 4.11
C GLU A 189 -4.54 10.29 3.75
N TYR A 190 -5.61 10.53 2.99
CA TYR A 190 -6.02 11.88 2.63
C TYR A 190 -7.51 11.91 2.33
N HIS A 191 -8.19 12.90 2.90
CA HIS A 191 -9.61 13.14 2.67
C HIS A 191 -10.02 14.53 3.15
N ALA A 192 -11.21 15.00 2.78
CA ALA A 192 -11.75 16.32 3.15
C ALA A 192 -11.65 16.68 4.65
N LEU A 193 -11.59 15.69 5.55
CA LEU A 193 -11.46 15.92 7.00
C LEU A 193 -10.02 15.87 7.53
N TYR A 194 -9.05 15.44 6.72
CA TYR A 194 -7.64 15.23 7.10
C TYR A 194 -6.72 15.44 5.88
N ASP A 195 -5.92 16.50 5.94
CA ASP A 195 -4.87 16.84 4.99
C ASP A 195 -3.52 16.96 5.74
N PRO A 196 -2.54 16.06 5.49
CA PRO A 196 -1.18 16.19 5.99
C PRO A 196 -0.38 17.17 5.11
N THR A 197 -0.70 18.47 5.22
CA THR A 197 -0.17 19.54 4.36
C THR A 197 1.37 19.55 4.27
N GLU A 198 2.06 19.50 5.42
CA GLU A 198 3.54 19.48 5.48
C GLU A 198 4.14 18.34 4.65
N LEU A 199 3.59 17.12 4.77
CA LEU A 199 4.05 15.97 4.01
C LEU A 199 3.76 16.13 2.50
N ARG A 200 2.61 16.69 2.12
CA ARG A 200 2.28 16.91 0.70
C ARG A 200 3.18 17.95 0.07
N GLU A 201 3.45 19.05 0.77
CA GLU A 201 4.35 20.11 0.31
C GLU A 201 5.75 19.54 0.11
N TYR A 202 6.28 18.81 1.11
CA TYR A 202 7.55 18.10 0.99
C TYR A 202 7.59 17.14 -0.22
N CYS A 203 6.55 16.31 -0.41
CA CYS A 203 6.47 15.41 -1.57
C CYS A 203 6.51 16.20 -2.89
N THR A 204 5.80 17.34 -2.95
CA THR A 204 5.75 18.20 -4.13
C THR A 204 7.13 18.78 -4.45
N GLU A 205 7.85 19.28 -3.44
CA GLU A 205 9.21 19.82 -3.58
C GLU A 205 10.20 18.77 -4.10
N GLN A 206 10.05 17.52 -3.67
CA GLN A 206 10.89 16.39 -4.09
C GLN A 206 10.49 15.76 -5.44
N GLY A 207 9.40 16.23 -6.06
CA GLY A 207 8.86 15.64 -7.29
C GLY A 207 8.25 14.24 -7.08
N VAL A 208 7.84 13.93 -5.84
CA VAL A 208 7.14 12.71 -5.46
C VAL A 208 5.64 12.98 -5.50
N LEU A 209 4.89 12.22 -6.31
CA LEU A 209 3.44 12.42 -6.35
C LEU A 209 2.78 11.90 -5.07
N PHE A 210 2.07 12.76 -4.35
CA PHE A 210 1.25 12.35 -3.23
C PHE A 210 -0.09 11.77 -3.72
N THR A 211 -0.46 10.57 -3.25
CA THR A 211 -1.75 9.94 -3.60
C THR A 211 -2.55 9.58 -2.35
N GLY A 212 -3.88 9.71 -2.43
CA GLY A 212 -4.77 9.63 -1.27
C GLY A 212 -5.57 8.34 -1.20
N TYR A 213 -5.39 7.56 -0.13
CA TYR A 213 -6.31 6.48 0.23
C TYR A 213 -7.32 6.93 1.30
N CYS A 214 -8.37 6.12 1.48
CA CYS A 214 -9.50 6.41 2.37
C CYS A 214 -10.21 7.77 2.09
N PRO A 215 -10.48 8.14 0.81
CA PRO A 215 -10.98 9.47 0.45
C PRO A 215 -12.32 9.86 1.10
N LEU A 216 -13.07 8.88 1.63
CA LEU A 216 -14.37 9.09 2.30
C LEU A 216 -14.29 8.97 3.83
N ALA A 217 -13.10 8.96 4.43
CA ALA A 217 -12.88 8.84 5.88
C ALA A 217 -13.62 7.65 6.52
N LYS A 218 -13.61 6.48 5.86
CA LYS A 218 -14.39 5.28 6.24
C LYS A 218 -15.91 5.56 6.41
N GLY A 219 -16.45 6.50 5.63
CA GLY A 219 -17.86 6.92 5.65
C GLY A 219 -18.13 8.13 6.54
N ARG A 220 -17.19 8.57 7.39
CA ARG A 220 -17.40 9.72 8.30
C ARG A 220 -17.65 11.02 7.53
N ALA A 221 -16.96 11.24 6.42
CA ALA A 221 -17.12 12.43 5.59
C ALA A 221 -18.52 12.56 4.98
N LEU A 222 -19.21 11.44 4.75
CA LEU A 222 -20.55 11.44 4.14
C LEU A 222 -21.64 12.00 5.07
N ASN A 223 -21.37 11.98 6.38
CA ASN A 223 -22.28 12.46 7.42
C ASN A 223 -21.94 13.89 7.88
N ASN A 224 -20.90 14.52 7.32
CA ASN A 224 -20.55 15.89 7.69
C ASN A 224 -21.56 16.86 7.08
N GLU A 225 -22.18 17.70 7.93
CA GLU A 225 -23.25 18.61 7.51
C GLU A 225 -22.80 19.60 6.43
N THR A 226 -21.57 20.13 6.55
CA THR A 226 -20.98 21.05 5.57
C THR A 226 -20.83 20.37 4.21
N ILE A 227 -20.28 19.14 4.18
CA ILE A 227 -20.15 18.37 2.93
C ILE A 227 -21.52 18.09 2.32
N GLN A 228 -22.54 17.78 3.13
CA GLN A 228 -23.91 17.56 2.63
C GLN A 228 -24.56 18.83 2.08
N GLN A 229 -24.29 20.00 2.68
CA GLN A 229 -24.75 21.29 2.17
C GLN A 229 -24.15 21.59 0.80
N ILE A 230 -22.83 21.39 0.65
CA ILE A 230 -22.13 21.56 -0.63
C ILE A 230 -22.65 20.54 -1.65
N ALA A 231 -22.86 19.28 -1.26
CA ALA A 231 -23.43 18.26 -2.13
C ALA A 231 -24.79 18.67 -2.72
N ARG A 232 -25.68 19.24 -1.88
CA ARG A 232 -26.97 19.80 -2.33
C ARG A 232 -26.79 20.97 -3.29
N LYS A 233 -25.87 21.90 -3.00
CA LYS A 233 -25.55 23.06 -3.86
C LYS A 233 -25.15 22.62 -5.28
N HIS A 234 -24.40 21.53 -5.40
CA HIS A 234 -23.90 21.01 -6.68
C HIS A 234 -24.79 19.94 -7.34
N ALA A 235 -25.90 19.55 -6.72
CA ALA A 235 -26.70 18.39 -7.15
C ALA A 235 -25.85 17.12 -7.35
N ARG A 236 -24.99 16.84 -6.36
CA ARG A 236 -24.06 15.70 -6.32
C ARG A 236 -24.17 14.98 -4.99
N THR A 237 -23.57 13.81 -4.87
CA THR A 237 -23.51 13.09 -3.59
C THR A 237 -22.35 13.57 -2.71
N PRO A 238 -22.42 13.41 -1.37
CA PRO A 238 -21.30 13.72 -0.50
C PRO A 238 -19.99 13.00 -0.89
N ALA A 239 -20.10 11.79 -1.45
CA ALA A 239 -18.94 11.05 -1.94
C ALA A 239 -18.30 11.74 -3.15
N GLN A 240 -19.10 12.15 -4.13
CA GLN A 240 -18.64 12.90 -5.29
C GLN A 240 -17.97 14.22 -4.89
N ILE A 241 -18.50 14.95 -3.90
CA ILE A 241 -17.87 16.18 -3.39
C ILE A 241 -16.49 15.88 -2.81
N CYS A 242 -16.35 14.86 -1.96
CA CYS A 242 -15.07 14.50 -1.37
C CYS A 242 -14.03 14.11 -2.45
N LEU A 243 -14.44 13.29 -3.42
CA LEU A 243 -13.57 12.84 -4.50
C LEU A 243 -13.18 13.98 -5.44
N ARG A 244 -14.14 14.84 -5.81
CA ARG A 244 -13.88 16.01 -6.64
C ARG A 244 -12.89 16.96 -5.97
N TRP A 245 -13.10 17.24 -4.69
CA TRP A 245 -12.20 18.09 -3.92
C TRP A 245 -10.77 17.55 -3.95
N SER A 246 -10.57 16.24 -3.74
CA SER A 246 -9.23 15.65 -3.79
C SER A 246 -8.56 15.76 -5.16
N ILE A 247 -9.27 15.45 -6.26
CA ILE A 247 -8.67 15.53 -7.60
C ILE A 247 -8.40 16.97 -8.05
N GLU A 248 -9.22 17.94 -7.61
CA GLU A 248 -8.97 19.37 -7.88
C GLU A 248 -7.79 19.92 -7.07
N ASN A 249 -7.44 19.28 -5.95
CA ASN A 249 -6.18 19.52 -5.24
C ASN A 249 -4.98 18.75 -5.84
N GLY A 250 -5.17 18.13 -7.02
CA GLY A 250 -4.13 17.38 -7.71
C GLY A 250 -3.79 16.03 -7.07
N ILE A 251 -4.64 15.52 -6.18
CA ILE A 251 -4.39 14.27 -5.44
C ILE A 251 -5.19 13.12 -6.06
N PRO A 252 -4.54 12.12 -6.68
CA PRO A 252 -5.24 10.92 -7.13
C PRO A 252 -5.89 10.18 -5.97
N VAL A 253 -7.09 9.66 -6.19
CA VAL A 253 -7.90 8.99 -5.18
C VAL A 253 -8.33 7.59 -5.58
N ILE A 254 -8.41 6.72 -4.58
CA ILE A 254 -8.77 5.30 -4.74
C ILE A 254 -9.98 4.91 -3.87
N PRO A 255 -11.19 5.45 -4.14
CA PRO A 255 -12.39 5.02 -3.43
C PRO A 255 -12.59 3.52 -3.59
N LYS A 256 -12.93 2.88 -2.48
CA LYS A 256 -13.25 1.45 -2.45
C LYS A 256 -14.76 1.26 -2.48
N SER A 257 -15.24 0.42 -3.40
CA SER A 257 -16.63 -0.06 -3.41
C SER A 257 -16.69 -1.50 -3.94
N LYS A 258 -17.73 -2.23 -3.50
CA LYS A 258 -18.18 -3.48 -4.13
C LYS A 258 -19.57 -3.35 -4.76
N ASP A 259 -20.22 -2.22 -4.47
CA ASP A 259 -21.55 -1.88 -4.94
C ASP A 259 -21.39 -1.18 -6.28
N ILE A 260 -22.00 -1.75 -7.31
CA ILE A 260 -21.91 -1.30 -8.69
C ILE A 260 -22.42 0.13 -8.84
N ALA A 261 -23.56 0.47 -8.22
CA ALA A 261 -24.13 1.81 -8.31
C ALA A 261 -23.17 2.86 -7.74
N ARG A 262 -22.47 2.53 -6.65
CA ARG A 262 -21.45 3.43 -6.06
C ARG A 262 -20.20 3.54 -6.92
N ILE A 263 -19.82 2.51 -7.66
CA ILE A 263 -18.68 2.56 -8.59
C ILE A 263 -19.00 3.52 -9.73
N GLU A 264 -20.20 3.42 -10.30
CA GLU A 264 -20.68 4.32 -11.34
C GLU A 264 -20.81 5.76 -10.82
N GLU A 265 -21.39 5.95 -9.64
CA GLU A 265 -21.51 7.27 -9.00
C GLU A 265 -20.15 7.92 -8.76
N ASN A 266 -19.16 7.17 -8.25
CA ASN A 266 -17.82 7.66 -7.98
C ASN A 266 -17.03 8.01 -9.26
N ALA A 267 -17.40 7.45 -10.42
CA ALA A 267 -16.80 7.79 -11.70
C ALA A 267 -17.26 9.15 -12.24
N GLN A 268 -18.45 9.60 -11.82
CA GLN A 268 -19.08 10.85 -12.26
C GLN A 268 -18.57 12.06 -11.46
N ILE A 269 -17.26 12.24 -11.45
CA ILE A 269 -16.58 13.34 -10.71
C ILE A 269 -15.82 14.30 -11.64
N PHE A 270 -15.84 14.04 -12.94
CA PHE A 270 -15.16 14.89 -13.92
C PHE A 270 -16.11 15.92 -14.57
N ASP A 271 -17.43 15.75 -14.44
CA ASP A 271 -18.45 16.54 -15.14
C ASP A 271 -18.94 17.80 -14.38
N PHE A 272 -18.33 18.12 -13.24
CA PHE A 272 -18.62 19.32 -12.44
C PHE A 272 -17.34 19.83 -11.77
N SER A 273 -17.35 21.04 -11.22
CA SER A 273 -16.23 21.63 -10.46
C SER A 273 -16.71 22.31 -9.19
N LEU A 274 -15.88 22.32 -8.14
CA LEU A 274 -16.19 23.07 -6.93
C LEU A 274 -15.82 24.55 -7.10
N SER A 275 -16.59 25.44 -6.47
CA SER A 275 -16.22 26.86 -6.44
C SER A 275 -15.02 27.09 -5.50
N PRO A 276 -14.22 28.14 -5.69
CA PRO A 276 -13.12 28.48 -4.78
C PRO A 276 -13.57 28.57 -3.32
N GLU A 277 -14.76 29.12 -3.08
CA GLU A 277 -15.33 29.22 -1.74
C GLU A 277 -15.67 27.85 -1.14
N ASP A 278 -16.21 26.93 -1.95
CA ASP A 278 -16.47 25.55 -1.48
C ASP A 278 -15.16 24.81 -1.18
N HIS A 279 -14.11 25.06 -1.97
CA HIS A 279 -12.77 24.54 -1.72
C HIS A 279 -12.24 24.99 -0.37
N GLU A 280 -12.29 26.30 -0.09
CA GLU A 280 -11.85 26.86 1.19
C GLU A 280 -12.66 26.32 2.37
N ILE A 281 -13.98 26.20 2.22
CA ILE A 281 -14.86 25.63 3.25
C ILE A 281 -14.48 24.17 3.54
N ILE A 282 -14.26 23.34 2.52
CA ILE A 282 -13.88 21.94 2.72
C ILE A 282 -12.49 21.86 3.37
N SER A 283 -11.52 22.64 2.91
CA SER A 283 -10.17 22.68 3.48
C SER A 283 -10.16 23.10 4.96
N SER A 284 -11.11 23.94 5.38
CA SER A 284 -11.27 24.36 6.78
C SER A 284 -11.74 23.24 7.73
N LEU A 285 -12.22 22.10 7.19
CA LEU A 285 -12.61 20.92 7.96
C LEU A 285 -11.41 20.07 8.42
N ASN A 286 -10.20 20.39 7.96
CA ASN A 286 -8.99 19.64 8.29
C ASN A 286 -8.76 19.60 9.81
N SER A 287 -8.53 18.41 10.34
CA SER A 287 -8.03 18.24 11.71
C SER A 287 -7.20 16.96 11.84
N PRO A 288 -6.05 16.98 12.55
CA PRO A 288 -5.27 15.78 12.84
C PRO A 288 -6.08 14.68 13.56
N SER A 289 -7.09 15.04 14.35
CA SER A 289 -7.96 14.09 15.06
C SER A 289 -8.87 13.28 14.11
N ASN A 290 -9.00 13.71 12.86
CA ASN A 290 -9.82 13.04 11.86
C ASN A 290 -9.05 11.94 11.10
N LYS A 291 -7.77 11.71 11.41
CA LYS A 291 -7.03 10.57 10.86
C LYS A 291 -7.74 9.24 11.22
N VAL A 292 -8.05 8.41 10.23
CA VAL A 292 -8.76 7.12 10.36
C VAL A 292 -7.82 5.93 10.51
N LEU A 293 -6.59 6.01 10.02
CA LEU A 293 -5.56 4.99 10.17
C LEU A 293 -4.75 5.31 11.41
N LYS A 294 -4.80 4.39 12.36
CA LYS A 294 -3.96 4.43 13.55
C LYS A 294 -2.86 3.39 13.39
N HIS A 295 -1.62 3.78 13.69
CA HIS A 295 -0.46 2.91 13.56
C HIS A 295 -0.59 1.65 14.44
N GLU A 296 -1.15 1.80 15.65
CA GLU A 296 -1.50 0.70 16.56
C GLU A 296 -2.42 -0.40 15.95
N ASP A 297 -3.24 -0.04 14.96
CA ASP A 297 -4.10 -1.00 14.25
C ASP A 297 -3.33 -1.84 13.20
N LEU A 298 -2.07 -1.50 12.96
CA LEU A 298 -1.18 -2.16 11.99
C LEU A 298 -0.26 -3.18 12.67
N SER A 299 0.32 -2.83 13.82
CA SER A 299 1.27 -3.68 14.55
C SER A 299 0.66 -5.01 15.02
N THR A 300 -0.64 -5.01 15.35
CA THR A 300 -1.41 -6.23 15.70
C THR A 300 -1.57 -7.22 14.53
N LYS A 301 -1.20 -6.84 13.30
CA LYS A 301 -1.32 -7.66 12.09
C LYS A 301 0.00 -8.22 11.59
N TRP A 302 1.13 -7.89 12.21
CA TRP A 302 2.42 -8.51 11.87
C TRP A 302 2.40 -9.93 12.45
N ASN A 303 1.85 -10.87 11.67
CA ASN A 303 1.96 -12.27 12.01
C ASN A 303 3.45 -12.62 12.00
N LEU A 304 3.90 -13.37 13.01
CA LEU A 304 5.20 -14.01 12.99
C LEU A 304 5.34 -14.81 11.66
N PRO A 305 6.57 -15.00 11.14
CA PRO A 305 6.80 -15.64 9.84
C PRO A 305 6.13 -17.01 9.65
N ASP A 306 5.87 -17.72 10.74
CA ASP A 306 5.23 -19.04 10.79
C ASP A 306 3.69 -19.00 10.87
N GLY A 307 3.10 -17.81 11.00
CA GLY A 307 1.65 -17.65 11.19
C GLY A 307 1.12 -18.23 12.51
N TYR A 308 1.99 -18.59 13.45
CA TYR A 308 1.59 -19.24 14.70
C TYR A 308 1.14 -18.20 15.73
N LYS A 309 -0.11 -18.32 16.19
CA LYS A 309 -0.63 -17.59 17.37
C LYS A 309 -0.92 -18.60 18.48
N LEU A 310 -0.15 -18.56 19.56
CA LEU A 310 -0.57 -19.21 20.81
C LEU A 310 -1.86 -18.55 21.28
N ALA A 311 -2.97 -19.29 21.22
CA ALA A 311 -4.23 -18.87 21.83
C ALA A 311 -4.09 -18.96 23.36
N GLY A 312 -3.54 -17.92 23.99
CA GLY A 312 -3.39 -17.85 25.44
C GLY A 312 -2.29 -16.88 25.85
N ARG A 313 -2.63 -16.01 26.82
CA ARG A 313 -1.78 -15.08 27.59
C ARG A 313 -0.28 -15.09 27.25
N VAL A 314 0.19 -13.97 26.73
CA VAL A 314 1.62 -13.63 26.71
C VAL A 314 2.12 -13.63 28.16
N PHE A 315 3.05 -14.52 28.49
CA PHE A 315 3.82 -14.47 29.73
C PHE A 315 4.69 -13.20 29.71
N GLY A 316 4.61 -12.35 30.75
CA GLY A 316 5.62 -11.32 31.00
C GLY A 316 5.15 -9.87 31.14
N VAL A 317 3.85 -9.56 31.07
CA VAL A 317 3.35 -8.23 31.47
C VAL A 317 2.80 -8.32 32.90
N PRO A 318 3.44 -7.71 33.91
CA PRO A 318 2.84 -7.60 35.24
C PRO A 318 1.76 -6.52 35.19
N THR A 319 0.49 -6.92 35.20
CA THR A 319 -0.61 -6.02 35.51
C THR A 319 -0.73 -5.88 37.02
N GLY A 320 -0.68 -4.65 37.52
CA GLY A 320 -0.66 -4.32 38.94
C GLY A 320 -1.93 -4.67 39.72
N ALA A 321 -1.68 -5.15 40.95
CA ALA A 321 -2.48 -5.18 42.20
C ALA A 321 -3.67 -6.17 42.35
N PRO A 322 -3.99 -6.59 43.59
CA PRO A 322 -3.15 -6.96 44.74
C PRO A 322 -3.28 -8.47 45.09
N ILE A 323 -2.34 -8.95 45.91
CA ILE A 323 -2.23 -10.34 46.36
C ILE A 323 -3.37 -10.66 47.33
N ASP A 324 -4.18 -11.69 47.01
CA ASP A 324 -5.05 -12.37 47.98
C ASP A 324 -4.34 -13.64 48.49
N THR A 325 -3.73 -13.55 49.67
CA THR A 325 -3.09 -14.68 50.34
C THR A 325 -4.13 -15.52 51.07
N GLN A 326 -4.97 -16.26 50.35
CA GLN A 326 -5.78 -17.34 50.95
C GLN A 326 -6.45 -18.25 49.91
N GLN A 327 -5.72 -19.24 49.37
CA GLN A 327 -6.22 -20.56 48.93
C GLN A 327 -5.04 -21.38 48.37
N ILE A 328 -4.31 -22.13 49.20
CA ILE A 328 -4.57 -23.51 49.64
C ILE A 328 -4.30 -24.56 48.54
N ASN A 329 -3.10 -25.16 48.67
CA ASN A 329 -2.79 -26.58 48.54
C ASN A 329 -3.77 -27.47 47.76
N LYS A 330 -3.34 -27.93 46.57
CA LYS A 330 -3.52 -29.31 46.07
C LYS A 330 -2.69 -29.53 44.79
N PRO A 331 -1.92 -30.63 44.67
CA PRO A 331 -1.23 -30.97 43.43
C PRO A 331 -2.19 -31.71 42.48
N PRO A 332 -2.27 -31.36 41.17
CA PRO A 332 -2.98 -32.18 40.21
C PRO A 332 -2.08 -33.36 39.75
N THR A 333 -2.68 -34.53 39.84
CA THR A 333 -2.21 -35.83 39.34
C THR A 333 -2.05 -35.85 37.82
N TYR A 334 -0.87 -36.27 37.32
CA TYR A 334 -0.66 -36.60 35.91
C TYR A 334 -0.98 -38.08 35.66
N ARG A 335 -1.93 -38.38 34.77
CA ARG A 335 -2.12 -39.71 34.18
C ARG A 335 -1.75 -39.63 32.71
N ILE A 336 -0.61 -40.21 32.37
CA ILE A 336 -0.06 -40.28 31.02
C ILE A 336 -0.85 -41.32 30.22
N GLN A 337 -1.47 -40.92 29.11
CA GLN A 337 -1.84 -41.82 28.02
C GLN A 337 -1.24 -41.29 26.72
N LYS A 338 -0.43 -42.18 26.11
CA LYS A 338 0.17 -42.18 24.77
C LYS A 338 -0.25 -41.05 23.81
N LEU A 339 0.72 -40.22 23.45
CA LEU A 339 0.86 -39.69 22.09
C LEU A 339 2.29 -39.98 21.59
N GLN A 340 2.34 -40.36 20.32
CA GLN A 340 3.48 -40.87 19.58
C GLN A 340 4.47 -39.71 19.25
N SER A 341 5.78 -40.01 19.30
CA SER A 341 6.92 -39.49 18.49
C SER A 341 6.80 -38.07 17.86
N ILE A 342 7.76 -37.13 17.91
CA ILE A 342 9.21 -37.15 17.65
C ILE A 342 9.76 -35.83 18.26
N THR A 343 10.92 -35.85 18.92
CA THR A 343 11.66 -34.61 19.27
C THR A 343 13.04 -34.64 18.61
N ILE A 344 13.34 -33.64 17.78
CA ILE A 344 14.70 -33.35 17.29
C ILE A 344 15.23 -32.19 18.13
N SER A 345 16.27 -32.44 18.92
CA SER A 345 17.06 -31.39 19.58
C SER A 345 18.28 -31.05 18.71
N PRO A 346 18.62 -29.78 18.44
CA PRO A 346 19.90 -29.44 17.84
C PRO A 346 21.01 -29.68 18.87
N ALA A 347 21.73 -30.79 18.73
CA ALA A 347 23.02 -30.95 19.38
C ALA A 347 24.05 -30.09 18.64
N MET A 348 24.64 -29.12 19.36
CA MET A 348 25.90 -28.48 18.99
C MET A 348 26.93 -29.54 18.57
N LYS A 349 27.50 -29.40 17.38
CA LYS A 349 28.78 -30.02 17.02
C LYS A 349 29.73 -28.94 16.49
N TYR A 350 30.61 -28.49 17.39
CA TYR A 350 31.94 -27.99 17.00
C TYR A 350 32.80 -29.20 16.61
N LYS A 351 33.52 -29.09 15.48
CA LYS A 351 34.76 -29.81 15.13
C LYS A 351 35.61 -28.76 14.40
N GLY A 352 36.74 -28.33 14.95
CA GLY A 352 38.02 -29.05 15.01
C GLY A 352 38.88 -28.51 13.85
N PHE A 353 40.08 -27.99 14.04
CA PHE A 353 41.20 -28.49 14.83
C PHE A 353 41.90 -27.41 15.66
#